data_AF-A0A367M7A7-F1
#
_entry.id   AF-A0A367M7A7-F1
#
_cell.length_a   1.000
_cell.length_b   1.000
_cell.length_c   1.000
_cell.angle_alpha   90.00
_cell.angle_beta   90.00
_cell.angle_gamma   90.00
#
_symmetry.space_group_name_H-M   'P 1'
#
loop_
_entity.id
_entity.type
_entity.pdbx_description
1 polymer ?
#
loop_
_entity_poly.entity_id
_entity_poly.type
_entity_poly.pdbx_seq_one_letter_code
_entity_poly.pdbx_strand_id
1 'polypeptide(L)'
;GAQLDDSFSQLAGKRIGVQRGATADRFASAVLAKAGAEVVRYTSQDEIYLDLVAGRLDATFADSIPLQTGFLDTPRGKGYAFVGPEFKDPKYFGEGAGIAVRKGDAELVGKLNAAIDAIRADGTYKRIEGKYFKSDIYGD
;
A
#
# COMPACT_ATOMS: atom_id res chain seq x y z
N GLY A 1 -15.21 4.93 -15.06
CA GLY A 1 -14.29 3.91 -14.53
C GLY A 1 -15.11 2.81 -13.89
N ALA A 2 -14.50 1.66 -13.60
CA ALA A 2 -15.16 0.63 -12.79
C ALA A 2 -15.56 1.21 -11.42
N GLN A 3 -16.73 0.85 -10.91
CA GLN A 3 -17.18 1.19 -9.56
C GLN A 3 -17.20 -0.08 -8.72
N LEU A 4 -16.71 0.03 -7.48
CA LEU A 4 -16.79 -1.03 -6.48
C LEU A 4 -17.84 -0.62 -5.46
N ASP A 5 -18.75 -1.56 -5.16
CA ASP A 5 -19.61 -1.43 -3.98
C ASP A 5 -18.92 -2.05 -2.75
N ASP A 6 -19.54 -1.89 -1.58
CA ASP A 6 -19.01 -2.37 -0.30
C ASP A 6 -18.96 -3.91 -0.21
N SER A 7 -19.67 -4.62 -1.11
CA SER A 7 -19.69 -6.08 -1.16
C SER A 7 -18.57 -6.66 -2.02
N PHE A 8 -17.92 -5.83 -2.86
CA PHE A 8 -16.91 -6.23 -3.83
C PHE A 8 -17.35 -7.32 -4.81
N SER A 9 -18.66 -7.49 -5.01
CA SER A 9 -19.21 -8.52 -5.89
C SER A 9 -18.70 -8.41 -7.33
N GLN A 10 -18.34 -7.20 -7.78
CA GLN A 10 -17.75 -6.95 -9.09
C GLN A 10 -16.35 -7.59 -9.27
N LEU A 11 -15.70 -8.01 -8.18
CA LEU A 11 -14.40 -8.67 -8.20
C LEU A 11 -14.50 -10.19 -8.28
N ALA A 12 -15.70 -10.77 -8.30
CA ALA A 12 -15.88 -12.20 -8.45
C ALA A 12 -15.23 -12.72 -9.75
N GLY A 13 -14.35 -13.71 -9.63
CA GLY A 13 -13.57 -14.27 -10.73
C GLY A 13 -12.44 -13.38 -11.25
N LYS A 14 -12.22 -12.19 -10.66
CA LYS A 14 -11.12 -11.28 -11.03
C LYS A 14 -9.83 -11.69 -10.35
N ARG A 15 -8.73 -11.61 -11.09
CA ARG A 15 -7.37 -11.93 -10.63
C ARG A 15 -6.72 -10.70 -10.03
N ILE A 16 -6.50 -10.72 -8.71
CA ILE A 16 -5.99 -9.58 -7.95
C ILE A 16 -4.59 -9.89 -7.44
N GLY A 17 -3.59 -9.17 -7.95
CA GLY A 17 -2.20 -9.32 -7.54
C GLY A 17 -1.89 -8.59 -6.23
N VAL A 18 -1.28 -9.30 -5.29
CA VAL A 18 -0.81 -8.76 -4.00
C VAL A 18 0.60 -9.25 -3.67
N GLN A 19 1.37 -8.43 -2.96
CA GLN A 19 2.68 -8.85 -2.44
C GLN A 19 2.48 -9.74 -1.21
N ARG A 20 3.07 -10.93 -1.25
CA ARG A 20 2.94 -11.94 -0.19
C ARG A 20 3.41 -11.39 1.16
N GLY A 21 2.57 -11.55 2.18
CA GLY A 21 2.90 -11.15 3.56
C GLY A 21 2.70 -9.65 3.86
N ALA A 22 2.31 -8.85 2.87
CA ALA A 22 1.92 -7.46 3.10
C ALA A 22 0.55 -7.35 3.79
N THR A 23 0.25 -6.19 4.35
CA THR A 23 -1.09 -5.83 4.87
C THR A 23 -2.16 -5.97 3.79
N ALA A 24 -1.83 -5.58 2.55
CA ALA A 24 -2.69 -5.76 1.38
C ALA A 24 -3.08 -7.22 1.11
N ASP A 25 -2.15 -8.17 1.27
CA ASP A 25 -2.43 -9.61 1.15
C ASP A 25 -3.41 -10.08 2.25
N ARG A 26 -3.24 -9.59 3.48
CA ARG A 26 -4.15 -9.90 4.59
C ARG A 26 -5.58 -9.42 4.31
N PHE A 27 -5.72 -8.18 3.81
CA PHE A 27 -7.03 -7.64 3.41
C PHE A 27 -7.64 -8.41 2.24
N ALA A 28 -6.86 -8.64 1.18
CA ALA A 28 -7.31 -9.38 0.01
C ALA A 28 -7.80 -10.79 0.38
N SER A 29 -7.08 -11.48 1.27
CA SER A 29 -7.47 -12.79 1.78
C SER A 29 -8.75 -12.76 2.62
N ALA A 30 -8.90 -11.74 3.47
CA ALA A 30 -10.00 -11.68 4.43
C ALA A 30 -11.30 -11.12 3.85
N VAL A 31 -11.21 -10.32 2.78
CA VAL A 31 -12.31 -9.54 2.21
C VAL A 31 -12.52 -9.91 0.74
N LEU A 32 -11.54 -9.62 -0.12
CA LEU A 32 -11.71 -9.74 -1.57
C LEU A 32 -11.90 -11.21 -2.03
N ALA A 33 -11.14 -12.14 -1.45
CA ALA A 33 -11.29 -13.56 -1.73
C ALA A 33 -12.67 -14.10 -1.30
N LYS A 34 -13.22 -13.59 -0.19
CA LYS A 34 -14.57 -13.96 0.26
C LYS A 34 -15.67 -13.40 -0.64
N ALA A 35 -15.40 -12.30 -1.31
CA ALA A 35 -16.25 -11.74 -2.36
C ALA A 35 -16.07 -12.44 -3.73
N GLY A 36 -15.21 -13.46 -3.81
CA GLY A 36 -15.03 -14.30 -5.01
C GLY A 36 -13.84 -13.93 -5.88
N ALA A 37 -12.97 -13.00 -5.47
CA ALA A 37 -11.75 -12.68 -6.22
C ALA A 37 -10.69 -13.78 -6.12
N GLU A 38 -9.95 -14.01 -7.22
CA GLU A 38 -8.77 -14.87 -7.24
C GLU A 38 -7.55 -14.05 -6.76
N VAL A 39 -7.11 -14.27 -5.51
CA VAL A 39 -5.94 -13.58 -4.96
C VAL A 39 -4.65 -14.27 -5.40
N VAL A 40 -3.87 -13.59 -6.24
CA VAL A 40 -2.60 -14.08 -6.79
C VAL A 40 -1.44 -13.42 -6.03
N ARG A 41 -0.55 -14.22 -5.45
CA ARG A 41 0.51 -13.74 -4.54
C ARG A 41 1.88 -13.77 -5.20
N TYR A 42 2.54 -12.63 -5.18
CA TYR A 42 3.86 -12.43 -5.76
C TYR A 42 4.90 -12.14 -4.68
N THR A 43 6.18 -12.25 -5.04
CA THR A 43 7.28 -11.96 -4.11
C THR A 43 7.63 -10.47 -4.09
N SER A 44 7.42 -9.77 -5.20
CA SER A 44 7.67 -8.34 -5.33
C SER A 44 6.54 -7.62 -6.05
N GLN A 45 6.45 -6.31 -5.84
CA GLN A 45 5.47 -5.47 -6.51
C GLN A 45 5.77 -5.31 -8.03
N ASP A 46 7.03 -5.36 -8.44
CA ASP A 46 7.42 -5.28 -9.85
C ASP A 46 6.90 -6.48 -10.67
N GLU A 47 6.94 -7.68 -10.09
CA GLU A 47 6.34 -8.88 -10.72
C GLU A 47 4.83 -8.68 -10.96
N ILE A 48 4.14 -8.06 -10.00
CA ILE A 48 2.71 -7.75 -10.11
C ILE A 48 2.46 -6.77 -11.26
N TYR A 49 3.27 -5.71 -11.37
CA TYR A 49 3.12 -4.74 -12.46
C TYR A 49 3.35 -5.36 -13.84
N LEU A 50 4.32 -6.27 -13.97
CA LEU A 50 4.56 -6.99 -15.22
C LEU A 50 3.36 -7.84 -15.62
N ASP A 51 2.76 -8.56 -14.68
CA ASP A 51 1.60 -9.40 -14.93
C ASP A 51 0.31 -8.61 -15.18
N LEU A 52 0.17 -7.45 -14.54
CA LEU A 52 -0.92 -6.52 -14.79
C LEU A 52 -0.86 -5.96 -16.22
N VAL A 53 0.33 -5.54 -16.68
CA VAL A 53 0.55 -5.06 -18.05
C VAL A 53 0.37 -6.18 -19.09
N ALA A 54 0.76 -7.41 -18.74
CA ALA A 54 0.57 -8.57 -19.60
C ALA A 54 -0.89 -9.06 -19.67
N GLY A 55 -1.82 -8.45 -18.91
CA GLY A 55 -3.23 -8.86 -18.84
C GLY A 55 -3.44 -10.19 -18.10
N ARG A 56 -2.44 -10.65 -17.33
CA ARG A 56 -2.55 -11.84 -16.47
C ARG A 56 -3.26 -11.55 -15.15
N LEU A 57 -3.37 -10.28 -14.78
CA LEU A 57 -4.14 -9.79 -13.63
C LEU A 57 -5.16 -8.76 -14.11
N ASP A 58 -6.32 -8.75 -13.46
CA ASP A 58 -7.34 -7.72 -13.66
C ASP A 58 -7.02 -6.45 -12.86
N ALA A 59 -6.41 -6.60 -11.68
CA ALA A 59 -6.01 -5.49 -10.81
C ALA A 59 -4.89 -5.87 -9.84
N THR A 60 -4.38 -4.88 -9.12
CA THR A 60 -3.51 -5.05 -7.95
C THR A 60 -4.05 -4.27 -6.76
N PHE A 61 -3.78 -4.77 -5.56
CA PHE A 61 -4.10 -4.10 -4.31
C PHE A 61 -2.83 -3.92 -3.48
N ALA A 62 -2.47 -2.67 -3.19
CA ALA A 62 -1.28 -2.25 -2.45
C ALA A 62 -1.42 -0.79 -1.98
N ASP A 63 -0.42 -0.27 -1.27
CA ASP A 63 -0.39 1.11 -0.78
C ASP A 63 -0.46 2.13 -1.93
N SER A 64 -1.23 3.20 -1.74
CA SER A 64 -1.54 4.19 -2.77
C SER A 64 -0.30 4.94 -3.27
N ILE A 65 0.63 5.30 -2.39
CA ILE A 65 1.86 6.03 -2.76
C ILE A 65 2.78 5.18 -3.67
N PRO A 66 3.14 3.93 -3.33
CA PRO A 66 3.87 3.05 -4.23
C PRO A 66 3.15 2.78 -5.55
N LEU A 67 1.82 2.59 -5.54
CA LEU A 67 1.05 2.39 -6.78
C LEU A 67 1.08 3.64 -7.68
N GLN A 68 0.96 4.83 -7.09
CA GLN A 68 1.02 6.08 -7.83
C GLN A 68 2.40 6.27 -8.46
N THR A 69 3.44 6.30 -7.64
CA THR A 69 4.79 6.68 -8.06
C THR A 69 5.53 5.56 -8.80
N GLY A 70 5.29 4.30 -8.42
CA GLY A 70 5.92 3.12 -9.01
C GLY A 70 5.24 2.60 -10.26
N PHE A 71 3.98 2.97 -10.52
CA PHE A 71 3.23 2.47 -11.66
C PHE A 71 2.46 3.54 -12.43
N LEU A 72 1.48 4.21 -11.80
CA LEU A 72 0.56 5.12 -12.51
C LEU A 72 1.25 6.34 -13.13
N ASP A 73 2.28 6.89 -12.48
CA ASP A 73 3.08 8.00 -12.99
C ASP A 73 4.11 7.58 -14.06
N THR A 74 4.20 6.28 -14.35
CA THR A 74 5.14 5.73 -15.32
C THR A 74 4.47 5.47 -16.67
N PRO A 75 5.23 5.28 -17.77
CA PRO A 75 4.66 4.88 -19.05
C PRO A 75 3.85 3.56 -18.99
N ARG A 76 4.18 2.65 -18.06
CA ARG A 76 3.48 1.36 -17.90
C ARG A 76 2.08 1.53 -17.32
N GLY A 77 1.85 2.57 -16.52
CA GLY A 77 0.56 2.87 -15.91
C GLY A 77 -0.43 3.54 -16.85
N LYS A 78 -0.03 3.90 -18.09
CA LYS A 78 -0.95 4.50 -19.07
C LYS A 78 -2.12 3.57 -19.36
N GLY A 79 -3.34 4.09 -19.19
CA GLY A 79 -4.57 3.32 -19.37
C GLY A 79 -5.06 2.61 -18.10
N TYR A 80 -4.32 2.73 -17.00
CA TYR A 80 -4.73 2.26 -15.67
C TYR A 80 -5.13 3.45 -14.79
N ALA A 81 -5.90 3.17 -13.74
CA ALA A 81 -6.33 4.14 -12.76
C ALA A 81 -6.63 3.45 -11.43
N PHE A 82 -6.71 4.24 -10.35
CA PHE A 82 -7.32 3.76 -9.12
C PHE A 82 -8.81 3.48 -9.32
N VAL A 83 -9.30 2.47 -8.60
CA VAL A 83 -10.70 2.05 -8.61
C VAL A 83 -11.14 1.83 -7.18
N GLY A 84 -12.29 2.40 -6.83
CA GLY A 84 -12.85 2.35 -5.47
C GLY A 84 -12.23 3.38 -4.52
N PRO A 85 -12.69 3.39 -3.26
CA PRO A 85 -12.15 4.27 -2.23
C PRO A 85 -10.77 3.80 -1.75
N GLU A 86 -10.08 4.67 -1.03
CA GLU A 86 -8.93 4.27 -0.22
C GLU A 86 -9.40 3.49 1.02
N PHE A 87 -8.77 2.36 1.31
CA PHE A 87 -9.10 1.53 2.46
C PHE A 87 -8.17 1.84 3.63
N LYS A 88 -8.75 2.19 4.78
CA LYS A 88 -8.01 2.66 5.97
C LYS A 88 -8.34 1.90 7.25
N ASP A 89 -9.02 0.75 7.17
CA ASP A 89 -9.39 -0.02 8.34
C ASP A 89 -8.13 -0.45 9.14
N PRO A 90 -7.92 0.08 10.37
CA PRO A 90 -6.72 -0.19 11.15
C PRO A 90 -6.55 -1.67 11.48
N LYS A 91 -7.63 -2.45 11.46
CA LYS A 91 -7.59 -3.91 11.61
C LYS A 91 -6.67 -4.60 10.60
N TYR A 92 -6.57 -4.04 9.39
CA TYR A 92 -5.78 -4.60 8.30
C TYR A 92 -4.49 -3.82 8.06
N PHE A 93 -4.55 -2.49 8.13
CA PHE A 93 -3.46 -1.62 7.68
C PHE A 93 -2.68 -0.97 8.83
N GLY A 94 -3.17 -1.07 10.07
CA GLY A 94 -2.59 -0.37 11.22
C GLY A 94 -2.83 1.14 11.16
N GLU A 95 -2.05 1.87 11.96
CA GLU A 95 -2.17 3.33 12.12
C GLU A 95 -1.08 4.10 11.36
N GLY A 96 -0.31 3.42 10.51
CA GLY A 96 0.81 3.99 9.76
C GLY A 96 2.03 3.08 9.75
N ALA A 97 3.15 3.64 9.30
CA ALA A 97 4.43 2.95 9.25
C ALA A 97 5.27 3.23 10.52
N GLY A 98 6.00 2.22 10.99
CA GLY A 98 6.87 2.32 12.16
C GLY A 98 8.18 1.56 12.00
N ILE A 99 9.17 1.93 12.79
CA ILE A 99 10.45 1.21 12.85
C ILE A 99 10.26 0.00 13.76
N ALA A 100 10.25 -1.20 13.16
CA ALA A 100 10.12 -2.43 13.92
C ALA A 100 11.40 -2.70 14.73
N VAL A 101 11.25 -2.83 16.05
CA VAL A 101 12.32 -3.20 16.97
C VAL A 101 12.05 -4.57 17.62
N ARG A 102 13.10 -5.19 18.16
CA ARG A 102 12.93 -6.41 18.98
C ARG A 102 12.12 -6.09 20.24
N LYS A 103 11.23 -7.01 20.61
CA LYS A 103 10.45 -6.90 21.84
C LYS A 103 11.39 -6.82 23.05
N GLY A 104 11.15 -5.85 23.93
CA GLY A 104 11.94 -5.60 25.14
C GLY A 104 13.09 -4.60 24.97
N ASP A 105 13.41 -4.17 23.75
CA ASP A 105 14.48 -3.19 23.49
C ASP A 105 13.99 -1.74 23.67
N ALA A 106 13.57 -1.42 24.90
CA ALA A 106 12.96 -0.12 25.22
C ALA A 106 13.94 1.05 25.05
N GLU A 107 15.24 0.82 25.24
CA GLU A 107 16.27 1.83 25.04
C GLU A 107 16.35 2.26 23.57
N LEU A 108 16.35 1.31 22.64
CA LEU A 108 16.37 1.61 21.21
C LEU A 108 15.08 2.32 20.77
N VAL A 109 13.92 1.89 21.27
CA VAL A 109 12.64 2.59 21.02
C VAL A 109 12.73 4.05 21.43
N GLY A 110 13.20 4.33 22.65
CA GLY A 110 13.32 5.68 23.16
C GLY A 110 14.24 6.56 22.29
N LYS A 111 15.39 6.02 21.87
CA LYS A 111 16.33 6.74 20.99
C LYS A 111 15.74 7.04 19.61
N LEU A 112 15.05 6.06 19.00
CA LEU A 112 14.43 6.24 17.68
C LEU A 112 13.30 7.26 17.72
N ASN A 113 12.42 7.18 18.73
CA ASN A 113 11.32 8.13 18.88
C ASN A 113 11.84 9.55 19.10
N ALA A 114 12.80 9.75 20.01
CA ALA A 114 13.40 11.07 20.25
C ALA A 114 14.09 11.64 19.00
N ALA A 115 14.73 10.80 18.19
CA ALA A 115 15.33 11.22 16.93
C ALA A 115 14.27 11.64 15.90
N ILE A 116 13.17 10.90 15.78
CA ILE A 116 12.04 11.25 14.91
C ILE A 116 11.43 12.59 15.34
N ASP A 117 11.21 12.80 16.64
CA ASP A 117 10.69 14.06 17.17
C ASP A 117 11.63 15.23 16.86
N ALA A 118 12.94 15.05 17.04
CA ALA A 118 13.94 16.08 16.75
C ALA A 118 13.95 16.50 15.27
N ILE A 119 13.97 15.55 14.34
CA ILE A 119 13.98 15.87 12.90
C ILE A 119 12.66 16.48 12.40
N ARG A 120 11.55 16.21 13.11
CA ARG A 120 10.26 16.86 12.85
C ARG A 120 10.29 18.30 13.34
N ALA A 121 10.76 18.52 14.56
CA ALA A 121 10.84 19.85 15.17
C ALA A 121 11.80 20.80 14.42
N ASP A 122 12.92 20.28 13.90
CA ASP A 122 13.92 21.10 13.19
C ASP A 122 13.65 21.26 11.67
N GLY A 123 12.57 20.66 11.16
CA GLY A 123 12.16 20.73 9.74
C GLY A 123 12.95 19.81 8.79
N THR A 124 13.89 19.01 9.29
CA THR A 124 14.62 18.01 8.51
C THR A 124 13.69 17.00 7.86
N TYR A 125 12.68 16.52 8.58
CA TYR A 125 11.68 15.60 8.05
C TYR A 125 10.99 16.21 6.81
N LYS A 126 10.44 17.43 6.94
CA LYS A 126 9.75 18.12 5.85
C LYS A 126 10.64 18.36 4.63
N ARG A 127 11.93 18.66 4.86
CA ARG A 127 12.92 18.81 3.79
C ARG A 127 13.23 17.49 3.08
N ILE A 128 13.19 16.36 3.79
CA ILE A 128 13.34 15.04 3.17
C ILE A 128 12.07 14.67 2.40
N GLU A 129 10.89 14.82 3.02
CA GLU A 129 9.58 14.60 2.41
C GLU A 129 9.42 15.36 1.10
N GLY A 130 9.70 16.66 1.10
CA GLY A 130 9.53 17.52 -0.09
C GLY A 130 10.42 17.16 -1.28
N LYS A 131 11.41 16.25 -1.12
CA LYS A 131 12.17 15.69 -2.25
C LYS A 131 11.41 14.61 -3.00
N TYR A 132 10.49 13.91 -2.33
CA TYR A 132 9.83 12.71 -2.83
C TYR A 132 8.33 12.89 -3.00
N PHE A 133 7.70 13.73 -2.17
CA PHE A 133 6.26 13.88 -2.10
C PHE A 133 5.83 15.33 -2.24
N LYS A 134 4.66 15.55 -2.85
CA LYS A 134 4.07 16.88 -3.07
C LYS A 134 3.07 17.28 -1.98
N SER A 135 2.82 16.41 -1.03
CA SER A 135 1.87 16.57 0.08
C SER A 135 2.51 16.04 1.36
N ASP A 136 1.93 16.42 2.50
CA ASP A 136 2.26 15.81 3.78
C ASP A 136 1.90 14.32 3.74
N ILE A 137 2.88 13.46 4.03
CA ILE A 137 2.74 12.01 4.09
C ILE A 137 2.88 11.46 5.49
N TYR A 138 3.17 12.30 6.49
CA TYR A 138 3.24 11.85 7.87
C TYR A 138 1.85 11.58 8.43
N GLY A 139 0.85 12.38 8.04
CA GLY A 139 -0.50 12.31 8.58
C GLY A 139 -0.66 13.11 9.87
N ASP A 140 -1.71 12.79 10.64
CA ASP A 140 -2.04 13.42 11.94
C ASP A 140 -1.08 12.99 13.06
#